data_AF-A0A484C059-F1
#
_entry.id   AF-A0A484C059-F1
#
_cell.length_a   1.000
_cell.length_b   1.000
_cell.length_c   1.000
_cell.angle_alpha   90.00
_cell.angle_beta   90.00
_cell.angle_gamma   90.00
#
_symmetry.space_group_name_H-M   'P 1'
#
loop_
_entity.id
_entity.type
_entity.pdbx_description
1 polymer ?
#
loop_
_entity_poly.entity_id
_entity_poly.type
_entity_poly.pdbx_seq_one_letter_code
_entity_poly.pdbx_strand_id
1 'polypeptide(L)'
;MIHFYRFREGMKTLGVLDAIRMHPDAFRPLFCHEPSPLTADVLEQLFEIRLSAVGRNKRRAEECVVAFWRDYLLDVEEQEGPLQLGGILAFATGANDIPPLGFSPLPSVVFLHELPLRQGRHLPNTNTCIN
;
A
#
# COMPACT_ATOMS: atom_id res chain seq x y z
N MET A 1 12.97 -33.83 1.84
CA MET A 1 12.02 -34.03 2.97
C MET A 1 12.27 -33.14 4.19
N ILE A 2 13.52 -32.85 4.59
CA ILE A 2 13.82 -32.09 5.83
C ILE A 2 13.23 -30.67 5.82
N HIS A 3 13.24 -29.96 4.68
CA HIS A 3 12.72 -28.59 4.60
C HIS A 3 11.22 -28.48 4.88
N PHE A 4 10.41 -29.41 4.36
CA PHE A 4 8.97 -29.46 4.62
C PHE A 4 8.68 -29.71 6.10
N TYR A 5 9.42 -30.64 6.71
CA TYR A 5 9.29 -30.91 8.14
C TYR A 5 9.61 -29.65 8.98
N ARG A 6 10.74 -28.99 8.72
CA ARG A 6 11.14 -27.77 9.45
C ARG A 6 10.16 -26.62 9.27
N PHE A 7 9.61 -26.43 8.05
CA PHE A 7 8.57 -25.44 7.79
C PHE A 7 7.29 -25.72 8.59
N ARG A 8 6.84 -26.98 8.58
CA ARG A 8 5.67 -27.42 9.33
C ARG A 8 5.85 -27.22 10.84
N GLU A 9 7.02 -27.56 11.38
CA GLU A 9 7.33 -27.32 12.79
C GLU A 9 7.38 -25.82 13.10
N GLY A 10 7.96 -25.00 12.23
CA GLY A 10 7.96 -23.54 12.37
C GLY A 10 6.55 -22.95 12.45
N MET A 11 5.64 -23.41 11.59
CA MET A 11 4.22 -22.99 11.61
C MET A 11 3.46 -23.45 12.86
N LYS A 12 3.92 -24.52 13.53
CA LYS A 12 3.33 -24.95 14.81
C LYS A 12 3.82 -24.14 16.00
N THR A 13 5.00 -23.53 15.94
CA THR A 13 5.62 -22.83 17.09
C THR A 13 4.70 -21.80 17.74
N LEU A 14 3.86 -21.12 16.95
CA LEU A 14 2.86 -20.14 17.42
C LEU A 14 1.41 -20.59 17.16
N GLY A 15 1.18 -21.89 16.90
CA GLY A 15 -0.15 -22.47 16.71
C GLY A 15 -0.82 -22.17 15.36
N VAL A 16 -0.15 -21.51 14.42
CA VAL A 16 -0.72 -21.15 13.10
C VAL A 16 -1.20 -22.38 12.35
N LEU A 17 -0.39 -23.45 12.30
CA LEU A 17 -0.77 -24.68 11.62
C LEU A 17 -2.02 -25.34 12.22
N ASP A 18 -2.15 -25.30 13.55
CA ASP A 18 -3.29 -25.90 14.24
C ASP A 18 -4.55 -25.07 14.04
N ALA A 19 -4.44 -23.73 14.06
CA ALA A 19 -5.53 -22.82 13.74
C ALA A 19 -6.05 -23.00 12.30
N ILE A 20 -5.15 -23.14 11.32
CA ILE A 20 -5.52 -23.43 9.92
C ILE A 20 -6.31 -24.74 9.82
N ARG A 21 -5.87 -25.78 10.53
CA ARG A 21 -6.52 -27.10 10.50
C ARG A 21 -7.88 -27.10 11.20
N MET A 22 -8.02 -26.31 12.26
CA MET A 22 -9.28 -26.20 13.02
C MET A 22 -10.31 -25.34 12.29
N HIS A 23 -9.86 -24.34 11.52
CA HIS A 23 -10.72 -23.37 10.84
C HIS A 23 -10.35 -23.18 9.36
N PRO A 24 -10.35 -24.25 8.54
CA PRO A 24 -9.87 -24.18 7.16
C PRO A 24 -10.63 -23.15 6.31
N ASP A 25 -11.94 -23.03 6.51
CA ASP A 25 -12.77 -22.09 5.76
C ASP A 25 -12.47 -20.62 6.10
N ALA A 26 -12.07 -20.33 7.35
CA ALA A 26 -11.70 -18.98 7.77
C ALA A 26 -10.34 -18.54 7.21
N PHE A 27 -9.41 -19.49 7.03
CA PHE A 27 -8.07 -19.23 6.52
C PHE A 27 -7.97 -19.34 4.99
N ARG A 28 -8.91 -20.02 4.34
CA ARG A 28 -8.99 -20.12 2.88
C ARG A 28 -8.89 -18.75 2.17
N PRO A 29 -9.66 -17.71 2.54
CA PRO A 29 -9.52 -16.41 1.89
C PRO A 29 -8.17 -15.73 2.13
N LEU A 30 -7.38 -16.15 3.13
CA LEU A 30 -6.06 -15.58 3.42
C LEU A 30 -4.95 -16.24 2.61
N PHE A 31 -4.99 -17.57 2.45
CA PHE A 31 -3.94 -18.35 1.80
C PHE A 31 -4.23 -18.71 0.34
N CYS A 32 -5.50 -18.62 -0.07
CA CYS A 32 -5.94 -18.92 -1.43
C CYS A 32 -6.64 -17.71 -2.05
N HIS A 33 -6.22 -16.50 -1.65
CA HIS A 33 -6.72 -15.26 -2.23
C HIS A 33 -6.24 -15.10 -3.66
N GLU A 34 -7.15 -14.69 -4.54
CA GLU A 34 -6.81 -14.18 -5.86
C GLU A 34 -7.04 -12.66 -5.84
N PRO A 35 -5.97 -11.85 -5.98
CA PRO A 35 -6.09 -10.40 -6.02
C PRO A 35 -7.01 -9.94 -7.13
N SER A 36 -7.87 -8.96 -6.82
CA SER A 36 -8.60 -8.23 -7.86
C SER A 36 -7.65 -7.26 -8.58
N PRO A 37 -7.87 -6.98 -9.88
CA PRO A 37 -7.10 -5.98 -10.59
C PRO A 37 -7.16 -4.63 -9.87
N LEU A 38 -6.00 -4.04 -9.62
CA LEU A 38 -5.91 -2.68 -9.10
C LEU A 38 -6.38 -1.70 -10.17
N THR A 39 -7.16 -0.71 -9.74
CA THR A 39 -7.56 0.43 -10.56
C THR A 39 -7.12 1.74 -9.93
N ALA A 40 -7.06 2.80 -10.74
CA ALA A 40 -6.72 4.14 -10.26
C ALA A 40 -7.69 4.59 -9.15
N ASP A 41 -9.00 4.32 -9.33
CA ASP A 41 -10.05 4.60 -8.34
C ASP A 41 -9.87 3.82 -7.04
N VAL A 42 -9.57 2.51 -7.13
CA VAL A 42 -9.30 1.68 -5.95
C VAL A 42 -8.08 2.20 -5.19
N LEU A 43 -7.01 2.56 -5.89
CA LEU A 43 -5.80 3.07 -5.26
C LEU A 43 -6.01 4.47 -4.68
N GLU A 44 -6.79 5.34 -5.32
CA GLU A 44 -7.13 6.66 -4.81
C GLU A 44 -7.89 6.59 -3.49
N GLN A 45 -8.90 5.72 -3.42
CA GLN A 45 -9.72 5.52 -2.21
C GLN A 45 -8.96 4.84 -1.08
N LEU A 46 -7.92 4.05 -1.41
CA LEU A 46 -7.11 3.35 -0.43
C LEU A 46 -6.25 4.31 0.41
N PHE A 47 -5.76 5.40 -0.18
CA PHE A 47 -4.86 6.33 0.50
C PHE A 47 -5.60 7.44 1.25
N GLU A 48 -5.35 7.54 2.55
CA GLU A 48 -5.82 8.66 3.36
C GLU A 48 -4.97 9.92 3.08
N ILE A 49 -5.55 10.93 2.43
CA ILE A 49 -4.86 12.19 2.16
C ILE A 49 -4.97 13.13 3.37
N ARG A 50 -3.84 13.40 4.02
CA ARG A 50 -3.77 14.25 5.22
C ARG A 50 -3.38 15.67 4.87
N LEU A 51 -4.40 16.47 4.58
CA LEU A 51 -4.27 17.88 4.23
C LEU A 51 -4.15 18.79 5.46
N SER A 52 -3.48 19.93 5.30
CA SER A 52 -3.42 21.01 6.28
C SER A 52 -4.81 21.62 6.56
N ALA A 53 -4.94 22.30 7.70
CA ALA A 53 -6.16 23.00 8.07
C ALA A 53 -6.58 24.06 7.02
N VAL A 54 -7.89 24.23 6.85
CA VAL A 54 -8.51 25.21 5.92
C VAL A 54 -8.04 26.63 6.25
N GLY A 55 -7.75 27.43 5.21
CA GLY A 55 -7.33 28.83 5.36
C GLY A 55 -5.82 29.03 5.45
N ARG A 56 -5.00 27.96 5.47
CA ARG A 56 -3.55 28.08 5.34
C ARG A 56 -3.13 28.19 3.88
N ASN A 57 -2.15 29.04 3.57
CA ASN A 57 -1.57 29.15 2.22
C ASN A 57 -1.06 27.79 1.69
N LYS A 58 -0.58 26.92 2.59
CA LYS A 58 -0.10 25.56 2.27
C LYS A 58 -1.20 24.65 1.70
N ARG A 59 -2.46 24.80 2.15
CA ARG A 59 -3.60 23.93 1.76
C ARG A 59 -3.89 23.95 0.26
N ARG A 60 -3.83 25.13 -0.37
CA ARG A 60 -4.04 25.26 -1.82
C ARG A 60 -2.99 24.51 -2.64
N ALA A 61 -1.74 24.54 -2.19
CA ALA A 61 -0.67 23.80 -2.85
C ALA A 61 -0.87 22.29 -2.69
N GLU A 62 -1.28 21.83 -1.51
CA GLU A 62 -1.58 20.42 -1.27
C GLU A 62 -2.74 19.92 -2.14
N GLU A 63 -3.85 20.67 -2.22
CA GLU A 63 -5.00 20.33 -3.07
C GLU A 63 -4.61 20.23 -4.55
N CYS A 64 -3.71 21.11 -5.01
CA CYS A 64 -3.17 21.03 -6.37
C CYS A 64 -2.33 19.76 -6.57
N VAL A 65 -1.51 19.37 -5.59
CA VAL A 65 -0.75 18.11 -5.64
C VAL A 65 -1.67 16.89 -5.60
N VAL A 66 -2.79 16.94 -4.86
CA VAL A 66 -3.80 15.88 -4.87
C VAL A 66 -4.43 15.71 -6.25
N ALA A 67 -4.73 16.79 -6.95
CA ALA A 67 -5.22 16.70 -8.33
C ALA A 67 -4.19 16.00 -9.23
N PHE A 68 -2.93 16.42 -9.19
CA PHE A 68 -1.86 15.77 -9.96
C PHE A 68 -1.64 14.30 -9.60
N TRP A 69 -1.79 13.94 -8.32
CA TRP A 69 -1.73 12.56 -7.87
C TRP A 69 -2.82 11.71 -8.53
N ARG A 70 -4.06 12.20 -8.57
CA ARG A 70 -5.19 11.51 -9.21
C ARG A 70 -4.97 11.34 -10.70
N ASP A 71 -4.55 12.41 -11.38
CA ASP A 71 -4.24 12.38 -12.81
C ASP A 71 -3.11 11.37 -13.09
N TYR A 72 -2.08 11.34 -12.26
CA TYR A 72 -0.98 10.38 -12.38
C TYR A 72 -1.43 8.92 -12.22
N LEU A 73 -2.36 8.63 -11.31
CA LEU A 73 -2.90 7.28 -11.17
C LEU A 73 -3.66 6.83 -12.43
N LEU A 74 -4.46 7.73 -13.00
CA LEU A 74 -5.19 7.47 -14.25
C LEU A 74 -4.21 7.25 -15.42
N ASP A 75 -3.21 8.11 -15.55
CA ASP A 75 -2.17 7.98 -16.59
C ASP A 75 -1.44 6.62 -16.49
N VAL A 76 -1.17 6.13 -15.29
CA VAL A 76 -0.50 4.83 -15.07
C VAL A 76 -1.43 3.66 -15.34
N GLU A 77 -2.73 3.80 -15.08
CA GLU A 77 -3.73 2.78 -15.42
C GLU A 77 -3.90 2.63 -16.95
N GLU A 78 -3.91 3.75 -17.69
CA GLU A 78 -4.12 3.76 -19.14
C GLU A 78 -2.87 3.41 -19.96
N GLN A 79 -1.67 3.62 -19.40
CA GLN A 79 -0.42 3.39 -20.13
C GLN A 79 0.05 1.93 -20.08
N GLU A 80 0.36 1.37 -21.24
CA GLU A 80 1.16 0.14 -21.32
C GLU A 80 2.64 0.46 -21.07
N GLY A 81 3.14 0.10 -19.90
CA GLY A 81 4.52 0.37 -19.51
C GLY A 81 5.04 -0.53 -18.39
N PRO A 82 6.33 -0.38 -18.01
CA PRO A 82 6.91 -1.13 -16.89
C PRO A 82 6.38 -0.66 -15.53
N LEU A 83 5.82 0.54 -15.47
CA LEU A 83 5.19 1.09 -14.28
C LEU A 83 3.71 0.67 -14.28
N GLN A 84 3.29 0.03 -13.20
CA GLN A 84 1.90 -0.39 -12.98
C GLN A 84 1.43 0.13 -11.62
N LEU A 85 0.12 0.21 -11.41
CA LEU A 85 -0.47 0.60 -10.13
C LEU A 85 0.04 -0.23 -8.95
N GLY A 86 0.27 -1.54 -9.16
CA GLY A 86 0.88 -2.41 -8.15
C GLY A 86 2.32 -1.99 -7.76
N GLY A 87 3.06 -1.38 -8.68
CA GLY A 87 4.38 -0.81 -8.37
C GLY A 87 4.30 0.42 -7.47
N ILE A 88 3.27 1.26 -7.64
CA ILE A 88 3.00 2.40 -6.77
C ILE A 88 2.58 1.90 -5.38
N LEU A 89 1.70 0.90 -5.31
CA LEU A 89 1.28 0.29 -4.06
C LEU A 89 2.47 -0.34 -3.32
N ALA A 90 3.34 -1.05 -4.02
CA ALA A 90 4.53 -1.69 -3.45
C ALA A 90 5.53 -0.65 -2.94
N PHE A 91 5.69 0.47 -3.63
CA PHE A 91 6.53 1.57 -3.17
C PHE A 91 6.04 2.15 -1.83
N ALA A 92 4.72 2.29 -1.67
CA ALA A 92 4.13 2.85 -0.46
C ALA A 92 4.03 1.85 0.70
N THR A 93 3.66 0.60 0.42
CA THR A 93 3.24 -0.38 1.43
C THR A 93 4.14 -1.61 1.52
N GLY A 94 4.98 -1.86 0.51
CA GLY A 94 5.73 -3.10 0.36
C GLY A 94 4.94 -4.26 -0.25
N ALA A 95 3.64 -4.11 -0.53
CA ALA A 95 2.81 -5.09 -1.22
C ALA A 95 2.39 -4.58 -2.60
N ASN A 96 2.42 -5.45 -3.61
CA ASN A 96 2.02 -5.13 -4.98
C ASN A 96 0.51 -5.27 -5.23
N ASP A 97 -0.22 -5.83 -4.27
CA ASP A 97 -1.66 -6.06 -4.27
C ASP A 97 -2.24 -5.74 -2.89
N ILE A 98 -3.55 -5.48 -2.79
CA ILE A 98 -4.21 -5.28 -1.50
C ILE A 98 -4.30 -6.63 -0.76
N PRO A 99 -3.79 -6.75 0.48
CA PRO A 99 -3.86 -8.00 1.24
C PRO A 99 -5.32 -8.45 1.46
N PRO A 100 -5.57 -9.75 1.70
CA PRO A 100 -6.94 -10.27 1.87
C PRO A 100 -7.74 -9.64 3.01
N LEU A 101 -7.05 -9.08 4.01
CA LEU A 101 -7.64 -8.36 5.15
C LEU A 101 -7.57 -6.83 4.99
N GLY A 102 -7.09 -6.34 3.85
CA GLY A 102 -6.77 -4.94 3.65
C GLY A 102 -5.55 -4.47 4.45
N PHE A 103 -5.35 -3.15 4.48
CA PHE A 103 -4.32 -2.48 5.27
C PHE A 103 -4.91 -1.92 6.56
N SER A 104 -4.13 -1.97 7.64
CA SER A 104 -4.52 -1.42 8.94
C SER A 104 -3.26 -0.99 9.72
N PRO A 105 -2.99 0.32 9.84
CA PRO A 105 -3.81 1.45 9.38
C PRO A 105 -3.83 1.60 7.84
N LEU A 106 -4.77 2.38 7.30
CA LEU A 106 -4.75 2.70 5.87
C LEU A 106 -3.47 3.48 5.51
N PRO A 107 -2.89 3.24 4.32
CA PRO A 107 -1.76 4.04 3.85
C PRO A 107 -2.18 5.49 3.70
N SER A 108 -1.23 6.43 3.86
CA SER A 108 -1.55 7.86 3.86
C SER A 108 -0.57 8.70 3.04
N VAL A 109 -1.09 9.79 2.49
CA VAL A 109 -0.29 10.82 1.79
C VAL A 109 -0.18 12.03 2.71
N VAL A 110 1.06 12.43 2.99
CA VAL A 110 1.40 13.59 3.83
C VAL A 110 2.29 14.58 3.07
N PHE A 111 2.13 15.87 3.34
CA PHE A 111 2.83 16.94 2.62
C PHE A 111 3.98 17.52 3.45
N LEU A 112 5.21 17.34 2.96
CA LEU A 112 6.41 17.85 3.60
C LEU A 112 6.75 19.24 3.05
N HIS A 113 6.39 20.29 3.79
CA HIS A 113 6.58 21.69 3.37
C HIS A 113 7.93 22.29 3.74
N GLU A 114 8.64 21.71 4.70
CA GLU A 114 9.83 22.29 5.32
C GLU A 114 10.98 21.28 5.29
N LEU A 115 11.62 21.16 4.12
CA LEU A 115 12.95 20.60 4.03
C LEU A 115 13.89 21.73 3.60
N PRO A 116 14.94 22.04 4.39
CA PRO A 116 15.85 23.13 4.06
C PRO A 116 16.42 22.89 2.67
N LEU A 117 16.22 23.86 1.78
CA LEU A 117 16.68 23.88 0.39
C LEU A 117 18.20 23.68 0.32
N ARG A 118 18.62 22.43 0.39
CA ARG A 118 20.00 21.98 0.25
C ARG A 118 19.96 20.79 -0.71
N GLN A 119 19.92 21.15 -2.00
CA GLN A 119 20.29 20.31 -3.15
C GLN A 119 19.31 19.17 -3.52
N GLY A 120 18.62 19.34 -4.65
CA GLY A 120 18.03 18.24 -5.42
C GLY A 120 16.51 18.22 -5.47
N ARG A 121 15.97 17.79 -6.61
CA ARG A 121 14.55 17.49 -6.80
C ARG A 121 14.13 16.45 -5.76
N HIS A 122 13.29 16.82 -4.80
CA HIS A 122 12.80 15.86 -3.81
C HIS A 122 11.79 14.94 -4.51
N LEU A 123 12.18 13.68 -4.68
CA LEU A 123 11.26 12.62 -5.04
C LEU A 123 10.39 12.28 -3.82
N PRO A 124 9.18 11.75 -4.03
CA PRO A 124 8.38 11.18 -2.95
C PRO A 124 9.19 10.17 -2.13
N ASN A 125 8.93 10.11 -0.83
CA ASN A 125 9.49 9.11 0.07
C ASN A 125 8.35 8.35 0.76
N THR A 126 8.66 7.16 1.27
CA THR A 126 7.67 6.27 1.90
C THR A 126 8.24 5.65 3.17
N ASN A 127 7.33 5.22 4.05
CA ASN A 127 7.63 4.35 5.16
C ASN A 127 6.71 3.14 5.04
N THR A 128 7.25 2.02 4.58
CA THR A 128 6.43 0.82 4.31
C THR A 128 5.95 0.14 5.59
N CYS A 129 6.65 0.31 6.72
CA CYS A 129 6.35 -0.37 7.98
C CYS A 129 5.24 0.27 8.82
N ILE A 130 4.66 1.38 8.37
CA ILE A 130 3.60 2.12 9.11
C ILE A 130 2.20 1.93 8.51
N ASN A 131 2.09 1.13 7.45
CA ASN A 131 0.83 0.81 6.75
C ASN A 131 0.42 -0.65 6.99
#